data_AF-A0A432AXN5-F1
#
_entry.id   AF-A0A432AXN5-F1
#
_cell.length_a   1.000
_cell.length_b   1.000
_cell.length_c   1.000
_cell.angle_alpha   90.00
_cell.angle_beta   90.00
_cell.angle_gamma   90.00
#
_symmetry.space_group_name_H-M   'P 1'
#
loop_
_entity.id
_entity.type
_entity.pdbx_description
1 polymer ?
#
loop_
_entity_poly.entity_id
_entity_poly.type
_entity_poly.pdbx_seq_one_letter_code
_entity_poly.pdbx_strand_id
1 'polypeptide(L)'
;MAKQSLFKEMKKTFMLHAIAAHFSNGLIPVAVLYLLLAIPGGNVFFEHTVKHIIIITLLAIPVSFASGIHDWKTKYRGAKAPVFMKKIRLSIILFVLCFAGVGLRLALPDVMAEAGILRWLYIGILLSMLPVVTLLGHYGGKLASQPRPAKPAGGGKESA
;
A
#
# COMPACT_ATOMS: atom_id res chain seq x y z
N MET A 1 -16.62 33.65 -15.19
CA MET A 1 -15.91 32.64 -14.37
C MET A 1 -14.68 32.18 -15.14
N ALA A 2 -13.46 32.47 -14.67
CA ALA A 2 -12.24 32.10 -15.38
C ALA A 2 -12.05 30.58 -15.35
N LYS A 3 -12.07 29.95 -16.52
CA LYS A 3 -11.81 28.52 -16.72
C LYS A 3 -10.38 28.25 -16.26
N GLN A 4 -10.19 27.81 -15.00
CA GLN A 4 -8.86 27.39 -14.57
C GLN A 4 -8.44 26.26 -15.51
N SER A 5 -7.25 26.37 -16.12
CA SER A 5 -6.68 25.29 -16.92
C SER A 5 -6.72 24.00 -16.09
N LEU A 6 -7.23 22.90 -16.67
CA LEU A 6 -7.35 21.60 -16.01
C LEU A 6 -6.07 21.19 -15.29
N PHE A 7 -4.91 21.55 -15.85
CA PHE A 7 -3.61 21.29 -15.27
C PHE A 7 -3.37 22.01 -13.93
N LYS A 8 -3.85 23.26 -13.81
CA LYS A 8 -3.75 24.06 -12.58
C LYS A 8 -4.66 23.51 -11.49
N GLU A 9 -5.83 22.99 -11.87
CA GLU A 9 -6.76 22.32 -10.96
C GLU A 9 -6.18 20.99 -10.46
N MET A 10 -5.71 20.15 -11.38
CA MET A 10 -5.09 18.86 -11.06
C MET A 10 -3.88 19.03 -10.13
N LYS A 11 -3.01 20.01 -10.37
CA LYS A 11 -1.90 20.32 -9.46
C LYS A 11 -2.33 20.67 -8.03
N LYS A 12 -3.50 21.29 -7.85
CA LYS A 12 -4.01 21.66 -6.52
C LYS A 12 -4.66 20.49 -5.80
N THR A 13 -5.29 19.57 -6.52
CA THR A 13 -6.07 18.46 -5.94
C THR A 13 -5.31 17.14 -5.89
N PHE A 14 -4.15 17.04 -6.55
CA PHE A 14 -3.37 15.81 -6.62
C PHE A 14 -2.96 15.28 -5.25
N MET A 15 -3.34 14.05 -4.95
CA MET A 15 -3.05 13.36 -3.69
C MET A 15 -2.13 12.16 -3.93
N LEU A 16 -0.83 12.43 -4.06
CA LEU A 16 0.18 11.41 -4.35
C LEU A 16 0.07 10.18 -3.44
N HIS A 17 -0.04 10.40 -2.13
CA HIS A 17 -0.17 9.31 -1.16
C HIS A 17 -1.41 8.45 -1.40
N ALA A 18 -2.55 9.06 -1.67
CA ALA A 18 -3.78 8.32 -1.91
C ALA A 18 -3.64 7.44 -3.16
N ILE A 19 -3.13 8.00 -4.26
CA ILE A 19 -2.92 7.27 -5.52
C ILE A 19 -1.96 6.09 -5.30
N ALA A 20 -0.78 6.36 -4.72
CA ALA A 20 0.22 5.32 -4.49
C ALA A 20 -0.25 4.23 -3.52
N ALA A 21 -1.02 4.57 -2.49
CA ALA A 21 -1.58 3.58 -1.56
C ALA A 21 -2.64 2.68 -2.22
N HIS A 22 -3.41 3.20 -3.18
CA HIS A 22 -4.39 2.40 -3.91
C HIS A 22 -3.74 1.39 -4.86
N PHE A 23 -2.54 1.66 -5.38
CA PHE A 23 -1.79 0.69 -6.19
C PHE A 23 -1.57 -0.60 -5.42
N SER A 24 -0.90 -0.55 -4.26
CA SER A 24 -0.66 -1.76 -3.47
C SER A 24 -1.95 -2.41 -2.96
N ASN A 25 -2.94 -1.59 -2.56
CA ASN A 25 -4.22 -2.12 -2.05
C ASN A 25 -5.07 -2.79 -3.14
N GLY A 26 -4.95 -2.36 -4.40
CA GLY A 26 -5.65 -2.96 -5.53
C GLY A 26 -4.90 -4.13 -6.16
N LEU A 27 -3.57 -4.02 -6.29
CA LEU A 27 -2.74 -5.03 -6.95
C LEU A 27 -2.60 -6.31 -6.13
N ILE A 28 -2.48 -6.23 -4.81
CA ILE A 28 -2.34 -7.44 -3.97
C ILE A 28 -3.57 -8.37 -4.06
N PRO A 29 -4.82 -7.90 -3.93
CA PRO A 29 -6.00 -8.76 -4.13
C PRO A 29 -6.02 -9.41 -5.51
N VAL A 30 -5.62 -8.67 -6.55
CA VAL A 30 -5.53 -9.22 -7.92
C VAL A 30 -4.44 -10.29 -8.00
N ALA A 31 -3.27 -10.06 -7.40
CA ALA A 31 -2.20 -11.07 -7.34
C ALA A 31 -2.68 -12.36 -6.66
N VAL A 32 -3.41 -12.22 -5.54
CA VAL A 32 -3.97 -13.36 -4.82
C VAL A 32 -5.02 -14.09 -5.66
N LEU A 33 -5.89 -13.37 -6.38
CA LEU A 33 -6.85 -13.98 -7.29
C LEU A 33 -6.15 -14.83 -8.37
N TYR A 34 -5.13 -14.27 -9.03
CA TYR A 34 -4.35 -15.01 -10.02
C TYR A 34 -3.57 -16.19 -9.41
N LEU A 35 -3.09 -16.07 -8.17
CA LEU A 35 -2.47 -17.18 -7.45
C LEU A 35 -3.48 -18.33 -7.23
N LEU A 36 -4.70 -18.02 -6.80
CA LEU A 36 -5.75 -19.02 -6.60
C LEU A 36 -6.13 -19.72 -7.92
N LEU A 37 -6.09 -18.99 -9.05
CA LEU A 37 -6.29 -19.58 -10.38
C LEU A 37 -5.11 -20.45 -10.83
N ALA A 38 -3.88 -20.13 -10.40
CA ALA A 38 -2.69 -20.89 -10.74
C ALA A 38 -2.60 -22.23 -10.00
N ILE A 39 -3.10 -22.34 -8.76
CA ILE A 39 -2.93 -23.52 -7.91
C ILE A 39 -3.50 -24.83 -8.50
N PRO A 40 -4.75 -24.89 -9.02
CA PRO A 40 -5.33 -26.15 -9.49
C PRO A 40 -4.76 -26.63 -10.83
N GLY A 41 -4.38 -25.69 -11.71
CA GLY A 41 -4.03 -25.98 -13.10
C GLY A 41 -2.57 -25.78 -13.47
N GLY A 42 -1.74 -25.25 -12.57
CA GLY A 42 -0.32 -24.96 -12.84
C GLY A 42 -0.11 -24.04 -14.05
N ASN A 43 -1.09 -23.19 -14.36
CA ASN A 43 -1.05 -22.39 -15.58
C ASN A 43 0.02 -21.29 -15.46
N VAL A 44 1.09 -21.47 -16.20
CA VAL A 44 2.25 -20.57 -16.32
C VAL A 44 1.87 -19.10 -16.59
N PHE A 45 0.80 -18.83 -17.34
CA PHE A 45 0.35 -17.46 -17.61
C PHE A 45 -0.17 -16.75 -16.33
N PHE A 46 -0.92 -17.47 -15.49
CA PHE A 46 -1.37 -16.92 -14.22
C PHE A 46 -0.20 -16.70 -13.26
N GLU A 47 0.75 -17.62 -13.20
CA GLU A 47 1.92 -17.45 -12.35
C GLU A 47 2.82 -16.29 -12.76
N HIS A 48 3.05 -16.10 -14.06
CA HIS A 48 3.75 -14.93 -14.57
C HIS A 48 3.00 -13.66 -14.22
N THR A 49 1.68 -13.65 -14.32
CA THR A 49 0.85 -12.50 -13.91
C THR A 49 1.07 -12.17 -12.44
N VAL A 50 1.04 -13.15 -11.54
CA VAL A 50 1.37 -12.96 -10.11
C VAL A 50 2.75 -12.34 -9.95
N LYS A 51 3.78 -12.91 -10.60
CA LYS A 51 5.17 -12.39 -10.54
C LYS A 51 5.26 -10.92 -10.92
N HIS A 52 4.67 -10.50 -12.05
CA HIS A 52 4.72 -9.10 -12.48
C HIS A 52 4.00 -8.18 -11.47
N ILE A 53 2.83 -8.59 -10.99
CA ILE A 53 2.04 -7.80 -10.05
C ILE A 53 2.78 -7.59 -8.72
N ILE A 54 3.40 -8.63 -8.16
CA ILE A 54 4.12 -8.50 -6.87
C ILE A 54 5.39 -7.66 -7.00
N ILE A 55 6.07 -7.69 -8.15
CA ILE A 55 7.23 -6.83 -8.44
C ILE A 55 6.78 -5.37 -8.53
N ILE A 56 5.75 -5.07 -9.31
CA ILE A 56 5.20 -3.71 -9.44
C ILE A 56 4.73 -3.20 -8.07
N THR A 57 4.09 -4.07 -7.28
CA THR A 57 3.65 -3.72 -5.94
C THR A 57 4.82 -3.38 -5.01
N LEU A 58 5.90 -4.18 -5.03
CA LEU A 58 7.11 -3.90 -4.26
C LEU A 58 7.69 -2.52 -4.58
N LEU A 59 7.70 -2.12 -5.85
CA LEU A 59 8.18 -0.81 -6.28
C LEU A 59 7.23 0.34 -5.86
N ALA A 60 5.93 0.09 -5.80
CA ALA A 60 4.93 1.07 -5.39
C ALA A 60 4.93 1.35 -3.88
N ILE A 61 5.28 0.35 -3.05
CA ILE A 61 5.24 0.47 -1.59
C ILE A 61 6.14 1.62 -1.05
N PRO A 62 7.42 1.76 -1.46
CA PRO A 62 8.27 2.88 -1.04
C PRO A 62 7.67 4.25 -1.36
N VAL A 63 7.07 4.41 -2.54
CA VAL A 63 6.42 5.65 -2.97
C VAL A 63 5.21 5.96 -2.08
N SER A 64 4.37 4.96 -1.83
CA SER A 64 3.21 5.06 -0.93
C SER A 64 3.64 5.40 0.50
N PHE A 65 4.69 4.76 1.00
CA PHE A 65 5.21 4.96 2.35
C PHE A 65 5.81 6.35 2.53
N ALA A 66 6.72 6.77 1.65
CA ALA A 66 7.37 8.08 1.72
C ALA A 66 6.34 9.23 1.61
N SER A 67 5.42 9.15 0.65
CA SER A 67 4.34 10.15 0.50
C SER A 67 3.39 10.15 1.71
N GLY A 68 3.14 8.99 2.33
CA GLY A 68 2.34 8.88 3.55
C GLY A 68 3.00 9.52 4.76
N ILE A 69 4.31 9.33 4.95
CA ILE A 69 5.08 10.01 6.00
C ILE A 69 5.11 11.51 5.77
N HIS A 70 5.25 11.95 4.51
CA HIS A 70 5.18 13.37 4.15
C HIS A 70 3.82 13.96 4.53
N ASP A 71 2.71 13.35 4.09
CA ASP A 71 1.36 13.80 4.42
C ASP A 71 1.08 13.78 5.93
N TRP A 72 1.57 12.77 6.64
CA TRP A 72 1.46 12.69 8.10
C TRP A 72 2.17 13.87 8.80
N LYS A 73 3.37 14.24 8.35
CA LYS A 73 4.12 15.38 8.91
C LYS A 73 3.49 16.73 8.56
N THR A 74 3.06 16.92 7.31
CA THR A 74 2.60 18.24 6.82
C THR A 74 1.13 18.52 7.10
N LYS A 75 0.24 17.55 6.86
CA LYS A 75 -1.22 17.71 7.01
C LYS A 75 -1.70 17.38 8.42
N TYR A 76 -1.06 16.42 9.07
CA TYR A 76 -1.44 15.95 10.40
C TYR A 76 -0.43 16.31 11.49
N ARG A 77 0.57 17.14 11.18
CA ARG A 77 1.58 17.68 12.12
C ARG A 77 2.32 16.59 12.91
N GLY A 78 2.46 15.40 12.34
CA GLY A 78 3.09 14.27 13.01
C GLY A 78 2.32 13.76 14.23
N ALA A 79 1.00 13.97 14.29
CA ALA A 79 0.18 13.51 15.39
C ALA A 79 0.35 12.00 15.61
N LYS A 80 0.76 11.60 16.82
CA LYS A 80 1.00 10.19 17.19
C LYS A 80 -0.31 9.44 17.48
N ALA A 81 -1.32 9.59 16.64
CA ALA A 81 -2.57 8.87 16.80
C ALA A 81 -2.36 7.37 16.52
N PRO A 82 -3.06 6.47 17.26
CA PRO A 82 -2.92 5.02 17.08
C PRO A 82 -3.12 4.56 15.63
N VAL A 83 -3.98 5.24 14.88
CA VAL A 83 -4.26 4.90 13.48
C VAL A 83 -3.03 5.08 12.57
N PHE A 84 -2.23 6.14 12.76
CA PHE A 84 -1.00 6.35 11.99
C PHE A 84 0.05 5.29 12.32
N MET A 85 0.23 4.96 13.60
CA MET A 85 1.19 3.94 14.03
C MET A 85 0.82 2.56 13.49
N LYS A 86 -0.47 2.21 13.48
CA LYS A 86 -0.96 0.98 12.86
C LYS A 86 -0.67 0.94 11.36
N LYS A 87 -0.92 2.03 10.63
CA LYS A 87 -0.62 2.12 9.19
C LYS A 87 0.89 1.95 8.92
N ILE A 88 1.76 2.63 9.69
CA ILE A 88 3.22 2.51 9.52
C ILE A 88 3.66 1.06 9.72
N ARG A 89 3.21 0.41 10.80
CA ARG A 89 3.54 -1.01 11.07
C ARG A 89 3.05 -1.93 9.96
N LEU A 90 1.79 -1.77 9.53
CA LEU A 90 1.22 -2.59 8.44
C LEU A 90 1.94 -2.36 7.11
N SER A 91 2.36 -1.13 6.79
CA SER A 91 3.14 -0.86 5.59
C SER A 91 4.53 -1.48 5.64
N ILE A 92 5.18 -1.52 6.81
CA ILE A 92 6.46 -2.23 6.99
C ILE A 92 6.26 -3.74 6.81
N ILE A 93 5.23 -4.31 7.44
CA ILE A 93 4.89 -5.74 7.27
C ILE A 93 4.64 -6.06 5.80
N LEU A 94 3.83 -5.25 5.11
CA LEU A 94 3.57 -5.42 3.68
C LEU A 94 4.86 -5.38 2.86
N PHE A 95 5.76 -4.42 3.14
CA PHE A 95 7.04 -4.31 2.46
C PHE A 95 7.90 -5.56 2.65
N VAL A 96 8.02 -6.05 3.89
CA VAL A 96 8.79 -7.26 4.19
C VAL A 96 8.20 -8.49 3.49
N LEU A 97 6.88 -8.66 3.54
CA LEU A 97 6.21 -9.75 2.85
C LEU A 97 6.42 -9.67 1.34
N CYS A 98 6.21 -8.49 0.73
CA CYS A 98 6.41 -8.29 -0.72
C CYS A 98 7.87 -8.55 -1.10
N PHE A 99 8.82 -8.04 -0.32
CA PHE A 99 10.24 -8.25 -0.56
C PHE A 99 10.61 -9.72 -0.47
N ALA A 100 10.13 -10.44 0.55
CA ALA A 100 10.36 -11.88 0.69
C ALA A 100 9.71 -12.68 -0.44
N GLY A 101 8.47 -12.36 -0.83
CA GLY A 101 7.78 -13.02 -1.93
C GLY A 101 8.46 -12.79 -3.28
N VAL A 102 8.85 -11.55 -3.59
CA VAL A 102 9.62 -11.23 -4.80
C VAL A 102 10.99 -11.91 -4.75
N GLY A 103 11.70 -11.83 -3.63
CA GLY A 103 13.01 -12.45 -3.45
C GLY A 103 12.96 -13.96 -3.68
N LEU A 104 11.99 -14.64 -3.09
CA LEU A 104 11.80 -16.08 -3.29
C LEU A 104 11.46 -16.42 -4.75
N ARG A 105 10.59 -15.64 -5.39
CA ARG A 105 10.21 -15.84 -6.80
C ARG A 105 11.35 -15.57 -7.79
N LEU A 106 12.27 -14.66 -7.46
CA LEU A 106 13.43 -14.36 -8.31
C LEU A 106 14.59 -15.36 -8.07
N ALA A 107 14.78 -15.81 -6.83
CA ALA A 107 15.79 -16.81 -6.49
C ALA A 107 15.41 -18.21 -6.98
N LEU A 108 14.12 -18.55 -6.95
CA LEU A 108 13.56 -19.81 -7.43
C LEU A 108 12.43 -19.51 -8.44
N PRO A 109 12.77 -19.27 -9.72
CA PRO A 109 11.80 -18.97 -10.77
C PRO A 109 10.71 -20.04 -10.93
N ASP A 110 10.98 -21.28 -10.54
CA ASP A 110 10.08 -22.43 -10.65
C ASP A 110 9.45 -22.85 -9.31
N VAL A 111 9.46 -21.97 -8.29
CA VAL A 111 8.94 -22.25 -6.92
C VAL A 111 7.49 -22.79 -6.87
N MET A 112 6.69 -22.56 -7.92
CA MET A 112 5.32 -23.09 -8.01
C MET A 112 5.24 -24.45 -8.72
N ALA A 113 6.22 -24.80 -9.54
CA ALA A 113 6.31 -26.09 -10.23
C ALA A 113 6.89 -27.18 -9.32
N GLU A 114 7.72 -26.82 -8.36
CA GLU A 114 8.28 -27.75 -7.39
C GLU A 114 7.24 -28.21 -6.35
N ALA A 115 7.23 -29.51 -6.04
CA ALA A 115 6.52 -30.04 -4.89
C ALA A 115 7.42 -29.89 -3.65
N GLY A 116 7.07 -28.97 -2.75
CA GLY A 116 7.87 -28.76 -1.54
C GLY A 116 7.37 -27.68 -0.60
N ILE A 117 8.04 -27.56 0.55
CA ILE A 117 7.71 -26.58 1.59
C ILE A 117 7.85 -25.13 1.09
N LEU A 118 8.80 -24.87 0.18
CA LEU A 118 9.04 -23.53 -0.36
C LEU A 118 7.86 -23.02 -1.22
N ARG A 119 7.18 -23.91 -1.95
CA ARG A 119 5.94 -23.58 -2.66
C ARG A 119 4.86 -23.09 -1.70
N TRP A 120 4.64 -23.83 -0.61
CA TRP A 120 3.63 -23.48 0.39
C TRP A 120 4.02 -22.23 1.18
N LEU A 121 5.30 -22.03 1.45
CA LEU A 121 5.83 -20.80 2.04
C LEU A 121 5.55 -19.60 1.13
N TYR A 122 5.84 -19.71 -0.17
CA TYR A 122 5.55 -18.66 -1.15
C TYR A 122 4.06 -18.33 -1.20
N ILE A 123 3.19 -19.35 -1.30
CA ILE A 123 1.74 -19.20 -1.26
C ILE A 123 1.29 -18.51 0.04
N GLY A 124 1.79 -18.96 1.19
CA GLY A 124 1.48 -18.40 2.50
C GLY A 124 1.89 -16.93 2.62
N ILE A 125 3.08 -16.57 2.13
CA ILE A 125 3.54 -15.18 2.06
C ILE A 125 2.56 -14.33 1.24
N LEU A 126 2.21 -14.76 0.02
CA LEU A 126 1.28 -14.00 -0.84
C LEU A 126 -0.12 -13.87 -0.23
N LEU A 127 -0.68 -14.96 0.31
CA LEU A 127 -1.97 -14.94 0.97
C LEU A 127 -1.98 -14.04 2.21
N SER A 128 -0.88 -14.00 2.97
CA SER A 128 -0.76 -13.14 4.15
C SER A 128 -0.73 -11.64 3.83
N MET A 129 -0.41 -11.25 2.59
CA MET A 129 -0.48 -9.84 2.17
C MET A 129 -1.93 -9.34 2.13
N LEU A 130 -2.91 -10.22 1.85
CA LEU A 130 -4.31 -9.86 1.72
C LEU A 130 -4.89 -9.19 2.99
N PRO A 131 -4.83 -9.81 4.19
CA PRO A 131 -5.31 -9.15 5.40
C PRO A 131 -4.56 -7.85 5.70
N VAL A 132 -3.28 -7.74 5.33
CA VAL A 132 -2.47 -6.53 5.55
C VAL A 132 -3.00 -5.36 4.70
N VAL A 133 -3.25 -5.57 3.40
CA VAL A 133 -3.80 -4.52 2.53
C VAL A 133 -5.25 -4.18 2.87
N THR A 134 -6.06 -5.16 3.28
CA THR A 134 -7.43 -4.91 3.77
C THR A 134 -7.42 -4.01 4.99
N LEU A 135 -6.55 -4.29 5.98
CA LEU A 135 -6.40 -3.45 7.17
C LEU A 135 -5.86 -2.06 6.83
N LEU A 136 -4.89 -1.96 5.92
CA LEU A 136 -4.38 -0.66 5.43
C LEU A 136 -5.50 0.17 4.79
N GLY A 137 -6.35 -0.45 3.96
CA GLY A 137 -7.53 0.17 3.37
C GLY A 137 -8.53 0.63 4.43
N HIS A 138 -8.87 -0.25 5.39
CA HIS A 138 -9.76 0.07 6.51
C HIS A 138 -9.27 1.29 7.32
N TYR A 139 -8.01 1.30 7.74
CA TYR A 139 -7.45 2.44 8.48
C TYR A 139 -7.31 3.70 7.62
N GLY A 140 -7.10 3.56 6.31
CA GLY A 140 -7.16 4.66 5.35
C GLY A 140 -8.53 5.32 5.29
N GLY A 141 -9.59 4.51 5.13
CA GLY A 141 -10.98 4.99 5.14
C GLY A 141 -11.37 5.66 6.46
N LYS A 142 -10.93 5.10 7.59
CA LYS A 142 -11.16 5.69 8.92
C LYS A 142 -10.51 7.08 9.09
N LEU A 143 -9.32 7.30 8.52
CA LEU A 143 -8.68 8.63 8.54
C LEU A 143 -9.38 9.63 7.62
N ALA A 144 -9.93 9.15 6.50
CA ALA A 144 -10.66 10.00 5.57
C ALA A 144 -12.00 10.47 6.13
N SER A 145 -12.65 9.67 6.99
CA SER A 145 -13.93 10.01 7.61
C SER A 145 -13.81 10.83 8.90
N GLN A 146 -12.62 10.95 9.49
CA GLN A 146 -12.44 11.68 10.75
C GLN A 146 -12.20 13.19 10.52
N PRO A 147 -12.78 14.08 11.35
CA PRO A 147 -12.47 15.50 11.33
C PRO A 147 -10.97 15.75 11.55
N ARG A 148 -10.38 16.65 10.76
CA ARG A 148 -8.98 17.04 10.95
C ARG A 148 -8.84 17.80 12.27
N PRO A 149 -7.74 17.60 13.02
CA PRO A 149 -7.51 18.39 14.23
C PRO A 149 -7.46 19.88 13.90
N ALA A 150 -8.18 20.69 14.68
CA ALA A 150 -8.23 22.13 14.49
C ALA A 150 -6.82 22.75 14.62
N LYS A 151 -6.54 23.78 13.83
CA LYS A 151 -5.36 24.62 14.05
C LYS A 151 -5.55 25.29 15.42
N PRO A 152 -4.58 25.22 16.35
CA PRO A 152 -4.66 25.98 17.59
C PRO A 152 -4.91 27.44 17.20
N ALA A 153 -5.90 28.06 17.82
CA ALA A 153 -6.10 29.49 17.71
C ALA A 153 -4.75 30.14 18.04
N GLY A 154 -4.22 30.96 17.14
CA GLY A 154 -3.02 31.73 17.43
C GLY A 154 -3.29 32.48 18.72
N GLY A 155 -2.46 32.25 19.74
CA GLY A 155 -2.57 32.96 21.00
C GLY A 155 -2.60 34.45 20.71
N GLY A 156 -3.77 35.06 20.91
CA GLY A 156 -3.88 36.50 20.96
C GLY A 156 -2.91 36.94 22.03
N LYS A 157 -1.87 37.68 21.62
CA LYS A 157 -1.20 38.56 22.55
C LYS A 157 -2.22 39.62 22.89
N GLU A 158 -3.00 39.39 23.94
CA GLU A 158 -3.62 40.48 24.67
C GLU A 158 -2.48 41.30 25.28
N SER A 159 -2.51 42.56 24.89
CA SER A 159 -1.74 43.69 25.38
C SER A 159 -1.79 43.82 26.91
N ALA A 160 -0.62 44.04 27.50
CA ALA A 160 -0.41 44.88 28.67
C ALA A 160 0.94 45.58 28.50
#